data_AF-A0A1Y3N467-F1
#
_entry.id   AF-A0A1Y3N467-F1
#
_cell.length_a   1.000
_cell.length_b   1.000
_cell.length_c   1.000
_cell.angle_alpha   90.00
_cell.angle_beta   90.00
_cell.angle_gamma   90.00
#
_symmetry.space_group_name_H-M   'P 1'
#
loop_
_entity.id
_entity.type
_entity.pdbx_description
1 polymer ?
#
loop_
_entity_poly.entity_id
_entity_poly.type
_entity_poly.pdbx_seq_one_letter_code
_entity_poly.pdbx_strand_id
1 'polypeptide(L)'
;MQNIIYIGERKNGISNLLIDIIQECICSSITMKCFTWLFIVLILHKHSCKKPVFIILIGHYLLLLVNACIKCVLPYFPVNYANYYPYGKIRWIANCIGECFYYCGEIVGDWYPLIRTRTVTNNDKKIKIVYVTCIIFNFTKLFGIGVILKNMNINLRMKDDNNQNVKDMPQFKVIWYGTLIAVQVASFFYDLSVTYALKTCLFNKMKEYNLGNKINFLDKFKYISELRIFTSMVASITFLPILCYFFHILCYNLQYGEDQTKMRLNEPIEHFRGLVVSINYTFMYIDQILLRVYAERDISNYSLNLLVTSNSHDDSKIESPIMLHEHLTFNNDQIISKRVNTNNKNNNNENIYDNISSPNSISNFTYPTNALCTNTISNKYYNNIDDNSISPRNFKNF
;
A
#
# COMPACT_ATOMS: atom_id res chain seq x y z
N MET A 1 11.90 -41.99 3.19
CA MET A 1 10.88 -42.84 3.85
C MET A 1 9.47 -42.24 3.72
N GLN A 2 9.25 -40.96 4.08
CA GLN A 2 7.94 -40.29 3.99
C GLN A 2 7.30 -40.35 2.57
N ASN A 3 8.06 -40.13 1.50
CA ASN A 3 7.53 -40.25 0.13
C ASN A 3 7.03 -41.66 -0.24
N ILE A 4 7.62 -42.72 0.34
CA ILE A 4 7.22 -44.10 0.05
C ILE A 4 5.91 -44.42 0.76
N ILE A 5 5.77 -43.96 2.02
CA ILE A 5 4.53 -44.07 2.79
C ILE A 5 3.41 -43.32 2.08
N TYR A 6 3.67 -42.07 1.66
CA TYR A 6 2.73 -41.24 0.91
C TYR A 6 2.26 -41.91 -0.39
N ILE A 7 3.18 -42.51 -1.17
CA ILE A 7 2.81 -43.23 -2.40
C ILE A 7 1.98 -44.49 -2.08
N GLY A 8 2.29 -45.20 -0.99
CA GLY A 8 1.55 -46.38 -0.54
C GLY A 8 0.13 -46.04 -0.10
N GLU A 9 -0.04 -45.02 0.75
CA GLU A 9 -1.35 -44.53 1.21
C GLU A 9 -2.23 -44.05 0.06
N ARG A 10 -1.62 -43.35 -0.91
CA ARG A 10 -2.32 -42.87 -2.11
C ARG A 10 -2.79 -43.99 -3.01
N LYS A 11 -1.99 -45.05 -3.18
CA LYS A 11 -2.40 -46.23 -3.95
C LYS A 11 -3.53 -47.00 -3.26
N ASN A 12 -3.57 -47.01 -1.94
CA ASN A 12 -4.59 -47.70 -1.16
C ASN A 12 -5.89 -46.88 -0.99
N GLY A 13 -5.96 -45.66 -1.54
CA GLY A 13 -7.15 -44.80 -1.46
C GLY A 13 -7.43 -44.24 -0.05
N ILE A 14 -6.52 -44.46 0.90
CA ILE A 14 -6.67 -44.01 2.29
C ILE A 14 -6.51 -42.48 2.37
N SER A 15 -5.67 -41.90 1.51
CA SER A 15 -5.38 -40.46 1.49
C SER A 15 -6.44 -39.58 0.81
N ASN A 16 -7.64 -40.10 0.50
CA ASN A 16 -8.71 -39.34 -0.18
C ASN A 16 -9.87 -39.01 0.77
N LEU A 17 -9.68 -39.14 2.08
CA LEU A 17 -10.70 -38.75 3.02
C LEU A 17 -10.90 -37.23 2.92
N LEU A 18 -12.16 -36.80 2.83
CA LEU A 18 -12.53 -35.38 2.80
C LEU A 18 -11.93 -34.60 3.99
N ILE A 19 -11.69 -35.29 5.10
CA ILE A 19 -11.02 -34.75 6.29
C ILE A 19 -9.58 -34.31 5.97
N ASP A 20 -8.81 -35.11 5.23
CA ASP A 20 -7.42 -34.79 4.86
C ASP A 20 -7.37 -33.56 3.94
N ILE A 21 -8.31 -33.45 3.00
CA ILE A 21 -8.45 -32.28 2.12
C ILE A 21 -8.71 -31.01 2.93
N ILE A 22 -9.67 -31.07 3.85
CA ILE A 22 -10.01 -29.94 4.71
C ILE A 22 -8.81 -29.56 5.58
N GLN A 23 -8.14 -30.55 6.18
CA GLN A 23 -6.94 -30.33 6.98
C GLN A 23 -5.83 -29.67 6.15
N GLU A 24 -5.55 -30.16 4.95
CA GLU A 24 -4.56 -29.61 4.04
C GLU A 24 -4.91 -28.17 3.64
N CYS A 25 -6.18 -27.87 3.36
CA CYS A 25 -6.63 -26.51 3.06
C CYS A 25 -6.44 -25.56 4.27
N ILE A 26 -6.80 -25.99 5.48
CA ILE A 26 -6.60 -25.21 6.71
C ILE A 26 -5.11 -25.00 6.98
N CYS A 27 -4.30 -26.05 6.88
CA CYS A 27 -2.85 -25.97 7.05
C CYS A 27 -2.20 -25.08 5.99
N SER A 28 -2.63 -25.15 4.73
CA SER A 28 -2.18 -24.28 3.64
C SER A 28 -2.51 -22.81 3.92
N SER A 29 -3.69 -22.55 4.50
CA SER A 29 -4.09 -21.21 4.95
C SER A 29 -3.12 -20.63 6.00
N ILE A 30 -2.77 -21.44 7.00
CA ILE A 30 -1.92 -21.04 8.13
C ILE A 30 -0.45 -20.91 7.69
N THR A 31 0.01 -21.78 6.80
CA THR A 31 1.39 -21.81 6.29
C THR A 31 1.65 -20.77 5.19
N MET A 32 0.60 -20.11 4.68
CA MET A 32 0.75 -19.07 3.68
C MET A 32 1.60 -17.92 4.24
N LYS A 33 2.60 -17.47 3.46
CA LYS A 33 3.60 -16.47 3.88
C LYS A 33 3.00 -15.18 4.45
N CYS A 34 1.82 -14.78 3.97
CA CYS A 34 1.13 -13.57 4.40
C CYS A 34 0.30 -13.74 5.69
N PHE A 35 0.04 -14.97 6.13
CA PHE A 35 -0.87 -15.24 7.25
C PHE A 35 -0.35 -14.67 8.57
N THR A 36 0.91 -14.94 8.93
CA THR A 36 1.52 -14.42 10.16
C THR A 36 1.46 -12.89 10.20
N TRP A 37 1.74 -12.24 9.07
CA TRP A 37 1.71 -10.79 8.96
C TRP A 37 0.30 -10.22 9.04
N LEU A 38 -0.66 -10.86 8.37
CA LEU A 38 -2.07 -10.49 8.47
C LEU A 38 -2.55 -10.61 9.92
N PHE A 39 -2.22 -11.70 10.61
CA PHE A 39 -2.65 -11.91 11.99
C PHE A 39 -2.14 -10.80 12.93
N ILE A 40 -0.88 -10.38 12.79
CA ILE A 40 -0.33 -9.25 13.55
C ILE A 40 -1.09 -7.96 13.22
N VAL A 41 -1.35 -7.70 11.93
CA VAL A 41 -2.13 -6.52 11.51
C VAL A 41 -3.56 -6.56 12.07
N LEU A 42 -4.22 -7.72 12.10
CA LEU A 42 -5.55 -7.90 12.68
C LEU A 42 -5.57 -7.55 14.18
N ILE A 43 -4.58 -8.03 14.94
CA ILE A 43 -4.44 -7.73 16.37
C ILE A 43 -4.25 -6.23 16.58
N LEU A 44 -3.34 -5.62 15.83
CA LEU A 44 -3.02 -4.19 15.93
C LEU A 44 -4.18 -3.27 15.49
N HIS A 45 -5.02 -3.73 14.56
CA HIS A 45 -6.13 -2.93 14.01
C HIS A 45 -7.51 -3.28 14.54
N LYS A 46 -7.64 -4.04 15.64
CA LYS A 46 -8.92 -4.49 16.21
C LYS A 46 -10.03 -3.43 16.27
N HIS A 47 -9.68 -2.16 16.51
CA HIS A 47 -10.65 -1.05 16.62
C HIS A 47 -10.82 -0.19 15.35
N SER A 48 -10.07 -0.43 14.28
CA SER A 48 -9.98 0.45 13.10
C SER A 48 -10.14 -0.25 11.75
N CYS A 49 -10.95 -1.31 11.71
CA CYS A 49 -11.14 -2.15 10.51
C CYS A 49 -11.76 -1.43 9.30
N LYS A 50 -12.31 -0.21 9.48
CA LYS A 50 -12.95 0.56 8.40
C LYS A 50 -11.96 1.27 7.47
N LYS A 51 -10.66 1.28 7.78
CA LYS A 51 -9.67 1.96 6.95
C LYS A 51 -9.55 1.24 5.59
N PRO A 52 -9.61 1.95 4.44
CA PRO A 52 -9.55 1.32 3.11
C PRO A 52 -8.33 0.43 2.92
N VAL A 53 -7.20 0.84 3.49
CA VAL A 53 -5.94 0.10 3.44
C VAL A 53 -6.09 -1.30 4.06
N PHE A 54 -6.74 -1.41 5.21
CA PHE A 54 -6.96 -2.69 5.88
C PHE A 54 -7.88 -3.62 5.08
N ILE A 55 -8.90 -3.05 4.42
CA ILE A 55 -9.80 -3.81 3.52
C ILE A 55 -9.00 -4.41 2.35
N ILE A 56 -8.05 -3.67 1.79
CA ILE A 56 -7.18 -4.17 0.71
C ILE A 56 -6.32 -5.35 1.19
N LEU A 57 -5.73 -5.25 2.40
CA LEU A 57 -4.91 -6.34 2.96
C LEU A 57 -5.71 -7.63 3.16
N ILE A 58 -6.95 -7.51 3.65
CA ILE A 58 -7.86 -8.66 3.82
C ILE A 58 -8.27 -9.20 2.45
N GLY A 59 -8.69 -8.35 1.53
CA GLY A 59 -9.11 -8.75 0.18
C GLY A 59 -8.01 -9.48 -0.57
N HIS A 60 -6.78 -8.96 -0.53
CA HIS A 60 -5.59 -9.60 -1.09
C HIS A 60 -5.37 -10.99 -0.49
N TYR A 61 -5.38 -11.10 0.84
CA TYR A 61 -5.20 -12.37 1.53
C TYR A 61 -6.29 -13.39 1.18
N LEU A 62 -7.56 -13.00 1.17
CA LEU A 62 -8.68 -13.89 0.85
C LEU A 62 -8.59 -14.43 -0.58
N LEU A 63 -8.19 -13.60 -1.54
CA LEU A 63 -8.02 -14.03 -2.93
C LEU A 63 -6.85 -15.02 -3.08
N LEU A 64 -5.73 -14.77 -2.39
CA LEU A 64 -4.62 -15.73 -2.33
C LEU A 64 -5.02 -17.05 -1.65
N LEU A 65 -5.83 -16.97 -0.60
CA LEU A 65 -6.37 -18.12 0.11
C LEU A 65 -7.25 -18.99 -0.80
N VAL A 66 -8.16 -18.39 -1.58
CA VAL A 66 -9.00 -19.14 -2.53
C VAL A 66 -8.13 -19.89 -3.55
N ASN A 67 -7.11 -19.23 -4.11
CA ASN A 67 -6.15 -19.89 -4.99
C ASN A 67 -5.42 -21.05 -4.29
N ALA A 68 -4.96 -20.86 -3.05
CA ALA A 68 -4.30 -21.91 -2.28
C ALA A 68 -5.22 -23.11 -2.05
N CYS A 69 -6.48 -22.90 -1.66
CA CYS A 69 -7.47 -23.96 -1.50
C CYS A 69 -7.70 -24.73 -2.80
N ILE A 70 -7.85 -24.03 -3.94
CA ILE A 70 -7.98 -24.68 -5.26
C ILE A 70 -6.77 -25.56 -5.55
N LYS A 71 -5.55 -25.07 -5.28
CA LYS A 71 -4.31 -25.84 -5.47
C LYS A 71 -4.22 -27.06 -4.56
N CYS A 72 -4.73 -26.99 -3.32
CA CYS A 72 -4.82 -28.13 -2.42
C CYS A 72 -5.79 -29.20 -2.92
N VAL A 73 -6.85 -28.82 -3.64
CA VAL A 73 -7.83 -29.77 -4.20
C VAL A 73 -7.30 -30.46 -5.48
N LEU A 74 -6.34 -29.85 -6.19
CA LEU A 74 -5.81 -30.38 -7.46
C LEU A 74 -5.31 -31.84 -7.42
N PRO A 75 -4.59 -32.32 -6.39
CA PRO A 75 -4.10 -33.71 -6.32
C PRO A 75 -5.19 -34.79 -6.27
N TYR A 76 -6.40 -34.43 -5.87
CA TYR A 76 -7.52 -35.36 -5.67
C TYR A 76 -8.31 -35.65 -6.95
N PHE A 77 -8.14 -34.83 -7.99
CA PHE A 77 -8.70 -35.12 -9.30
C PHE A 77 -7.92 -36.25 -10.01
N PRO A 78 -8.58 -37.04 -10.87
CA PRO A 78 -7.95 -38.14 -11.59
C PRO A 78 -6.79 -37.66 -12.47
N VAL A 79 -5.73 -38.46 -12.52
CA VAL A 79 -4.47 -38.16 -13.22
C VAL A 79 -4.36 -39.02 -14.47
N ASN A 80 -4.13 -38.40 -15.62
CA ASN A 80 -3.77 -39.06 -16.86
C ASN A 80 -2.36 -38.64 -17.30
N TYR A 81 -1.39 -39.53 -17.09
CA TYR A 81 0.03 -39.30 -17.37
C TYR A 81 0.37 -39.16 -18.86
N ALA A 82 -0.55 -39.49 -19.77
CA ALA A 82 -0.38 -39.24 -21.21
C ALA A 82 -0.59 -37.76 -21.59
N ASN A 83 -1.07 -36.94 -20.65
CA ASN A 83 -1.30 -35.52 -20.84
C ASN A 83 -0.16 -34.70 -20.23
N TYR A 84 0.07 -33.49 -20.74
CA TYR A 84 0.91 -32.49 -20.09
C TYR A 84 0.38 -32.15 -18.69
N TYR A 85 1.29 -31.79 -17.77
CA TYR A 85 0.92 -31.26 -16.45
C TYR A 85 -0.11 -30.13 -16.60
N PRO A 86 -1.24 -30.13 -15.85
CA PRO A 86 -1.51 -30.92 -14.64
C PRO A 86 -2.22 -32.28 -14.89
N TYR A 87 -1.95 -32.93 -16.02
CA TYR A 87 -2.34 -34.33 -16.30
C TYR A 87 -3.85 -34.55 -16.42
N GLY A 88 -4.62 -33.54 -16.83
CA GLY A 88 -6.06 -33.70 -17.03
C GLY A 88 -6.80 -32.38 -17.25
N LYS A 89 -7.90 -32.43 -18.00
CA LYS A 89 -8.68 -31.23 -18.37
C LYS A 89 -9.31 -30.54 -17.15
N ILE A 90 -9.91 -31.32 -16.24
CA ILE A 90 -10.53 -30.77 -15.02
C ILE A 90 -9.47 -30.09 -14.13
N ARG A 91 -8.30 -30.73 -13.98
CA ARG A 91 -7.16 -30.18 -13.23
C ARG A 91 -6.63 -28.90 -13.86
N TRP A 92 -6.57 -28.85 -15.18
CA TRP A 92 -6.19 -27.66 -15.92
C TRP A 92 -7.17 -26.52 -15.70
N ILE A 93 -8.48 -26.76 -15.84
CA ILE A 93 -9.51 -25.76 -15.59
C ILE A 93 -9.44 -25.24 -14.16
N ALA A 94 -9.35 -26.13 -13.17
CA ALA A 94 -9.19 -25.73 -11.76
C ALA A 94 -7.92 -24.90 -11.56
N ASN A 95 -6.79 -25.29 -12.15
CA ASN A 95 -5.56 -24.51 -12.10
C ASN A 95 -5.72 -23.12 -12.75
N CYS A 96 -6.37 -23.02 -13.91
CA CYS A 96 -6.69 -21.75 -14.55
C CYS A 96 -7.52 -20.85 -13.65
N ILE A 97 -8.57 -21.39 -13.00
CA ILE A 97 -9.42 -20.63 -12.07
C ILE A 97 -8.59 -20.16 -10.86
N GLY A 98 -7.75 -21.04 -10.29
CA GLY A 98 -6.84 -20.68 -9.21
C GLY A 98 -5.92 -19.53 -9.58
N GLU A 99 -5.28 -19.60 -10.75
CA GLU A 99 -4.45 -18.51 -11.28
C GLU A 99 -5.24 -17.21 -11.49
N CYS A 100 -6.49 -17.26 -11.95
CA CYS A 100 -7.34 -16.06 -12.02
C CYS A 100 -7.51 -15.40 -10.64
N PHE A 101 -7.79 -16.17 -9.58
CA PHE A 101 -7.88 -15.65 -8.22
C PHE A 101 -6.55 -15.09 -7.72
N TYR A 102 -5.45 -15.73 -8.07
CA TYR A 102 -4.11 -15.24 -7.75
C TYR A 102 -3.87 -13.84 -8.37
N TYR A 103 -4.13 -13.66 -9.68
CA TYR A 103 -4.02 -12.36 -10.34
C TYR A 103 -5.00 -11.31 -9.79
N CYS A 104 -6.24 -11.70 -9.47
CA CYS A 104 -7.17 -10.79 -8.81
C CYS A 104 -6.62 -10.32 -7.45
N GLY A 105 -6.03 -11.23 -6.68
CA GLY A 105 -5.35 -10.91 -5.43
C GLY A 105 -4.21 -9.93 -5.64
N GLU A 106 -3.37 -10.17 -6.65
CA GLU A 106 -2.29 -9.25 -7.03
C GLU A 106 -2.83 -7.86 -7.40
N ILE A 107 -3.86 -7.77 -8.24
CA ILE A 107 -4.49 -6.49 -8.64
C ILE A 107 -4.99 -5.73 -7.42
N VAL A 108 -5.67 -6.40 -6.48
CA VAL A 108 -6.14 -5.78 -5.22
C VAL A 108 -4.95 -5.24 -4.42
N GLY A 109 -3.87 -6.01 -4.31
CA GLY A 109 -2.65 -5.58 -3.63
C GLY A 109 -1.98 -4.36 -4.27
N ASP A 110 -2.02 -4.23 -5.60
CA ASP A 110 -1.36 -3.13 -6.33
C ASP A 110 -2.01 -1.75 -6.11
N TRP A 111 -3.24 -1.70 -5.62
CA TRP A 111 -3.88 -0.45 -5.18
C TRP A 111 -3.23 0.14 -3.92
N TYR A 112 -2.50 -0.68 -3.17
CA TYR A 112 -1.88 -0.26 -1.91
C TYR A 112 -0.84 0.86 -2.08
N PRO A 113 0.22 0.73 -2.94
CA PRO A 113 1.18 1.81 -3.14
C PRO A 113 0.54 3.10 -3.65
N LEU A 114 -0.49 3.01 -4.51
CA LEU A 114 -1.24 4.16 -5.02
C LEU A 114 -1.94 4.94 -3.89
N ILE A 115 -2.72 4.23 -3.04
CA ILE A 115 -3.43 4.86 -1.92
C ILE A 115 -2.44 5.50 -0.95
N ARG A 116 -1.33 4.80 -0.63
CA ARG A 116 -0.33 5.36 0.26
C ARG A 116 0.36 6.59 -0.32
N THR A 117 0.70 6.56 -1.61
CA THR A 117 1.33 7.70 -2.28
C THR A 117 0.40 8.92 -2.25
N ARG A 118 -0.89 8.71 -2.46
CA ARG A 118 -1.92 9.75 -2.36
C ARG A 118 -2.01 10.35 -0.95
N THR A 119 -1.86 9.55 0.10
CA THR A 119 -1.86 10.06 1.49
C THR A 119 -0.60 10.85 1.83
N VAL A 120 0.55 10.51 1.24
CA VAL A 120 1.85 11.13 1.58
C VAL A 120 2.14 12.37 0.74
N THR A 121 1.70 12.42 -0.52
CA THR A 121 2.04 13.50 -1.46
C THR A 121 0.85 14.44 -1.66
N ASN A 122 1.07 15.74 -1.54
CA ASN A 122 0.04 16.76 -1.78
C ASN A 122 0.00 17.24 -3.25
N ASN A 123 0.75 16.60 -4.16
CA ASN A 123 0.85 17.03 -5.54
C ASN A 123 -0.03 16.20 -6.47
N ASP A 124 -1.21 16.74 -6.82
CA ASP A 124 -2.20 16.09 -7.67
C ASP A 124 -1.66 15.67 -9.04
N LYS A 125 -0.77 16.47 -9.65
CA LYS A 125 -0.19 16.16 -10.97
C LYS A 125 0.65 14.88 -10.91
N LYS A 126 1.39 14.67 -9.82
CA LYS A 126 2.23 13.48 -9.63
C LYS A 126 1.39 12.24 -9.31
N ILE A 127 0.35 12.40 -8.49
CA ILE A 127 -0.60 11.32 -8.20
C ILE A 127 -1.28 10.84 -9.48
N LYS A 128 -1.65 11.74 -10.39
CA LYS A 128 -2.23 11.36 -11.69
C LYS A 128 -1.31 10.44 -12.51
N ILE A 129 0.01 10.69 -12.51
CA ILE A 129 0.97 9.81 -13.20
C ILE A 129 0.96 8.41 -12.56
N VAL A 130 1.02 8.35 -11.23
CA VAL A 130 0.98 7.07 -10.49
C VAL A 130 -0.31 6.31 -10.80
N TYR A 131 -1.45 7.01 -10.84
CA TYR A 131 -2.75 6.44 -11.19
C TYR A 131 -2.78 5.85 -12.60
N VAL A 132 -2.28 6.58 -13.60
CA VAL A 132 -2.21 6.09 -15.00
C VAL A 132 -1.34 4.85 -15.08
N THR A 133 -0.15 4.86 -14.47
CA THR A 133 0.74 3.68 -14.48
C THR A 133 0.15 2.48 -13.74
N CYS A 134 -0.58 2.71 -12.64
CA CYS A 134 -1.29 1.66 -11.90
C CYS A 134 -2.38 1.00 -12.76
N ILE A 135 -3.13 1.80 -13.53
CA ILE A 135 -4.15 1.27 -14.46
C ILE A 135 -3.50 0.43 -15.55
N ILE A 136 -2.43 0.93 -16.18
CA ILE A 136 -1.71 0.18 -17.22
C ILE A 136 -1.19 -1.13 -16.65
N PHE A 137 -0.59 -1.09 -15.46
CA PHE A 137 -0.09 -2.28 -14.78
C PHE A 137 -1.20 -3.30 -14.50
N ASN A 138 -2.31 -2.89 -13.91
CA ASN A 138 -3.46 -3.77 -13.67
C ASN A 138 -4.07 -4.30 -14.98
N PHE A 139 -4.06 -3.51 -16.06
CA PHE A 139 -4.53 -3.96 -17.36
C PHE A 139 -3.66 -5.08 -17.94
N THR A 140 -2.34 -5.05 -17.75
CA THR A 140 -1.47 -6.17 -18.16
C THR A 140 -1.80 -7.47 -17.42
N LYS A 141 -2.21 -7.39 -16.14
CA LYS A 141 -2.67 -8.54 -15.35
C LYS A 141 -4.02 -9.07 -15.82
N LEU A 142 -4.97 -8.16 -16.14
CA LEU A 142 -6.25 -8.52 -16.76
C LEU A 142 -6.04 -9.21 -18.11
N PHE A 143 -5.08 -8.74 -18.91
CA PHE A 143 -4.68 -9.42 -20.14
C PHE A 143 -4.14 -10.83 -19.86
N GLY A 144 -3.32 -11.01 -18.82
CA GLY A 144 -2.88 -12.34 -18.36
C GLY A 144 -4.03 -13.28 -18.00
N ILE A 145 -5.04 -12.78 -17.27
CA ILE A 145 -6.28 -13.52 -17.00
C ILE A 145 -6.98 -13.90 -18.31
N GLY A 146 -7.08 -12.97 -19.27
CA GLY A 146 -7.65 -13.22 -20.59
C GLY A 146 -6.91 -14.33 -21.36
N VAL A 147 -5.57 -14.35 -21.30
CA VAL A 147 -4.72 -15.41 -21.88
C VAL A 147 -5.01 -16.76 -21.21
N ILE A 148 -5.14 -16.82 -19.89
CA ILE A 148 -5.49 -18.05 -19.16
C ILE A 148 -6.87 -18.55 -19.59
N LEU A 149 -7.89 -17.69 -19.56
CA LEU A 149 -9.27 -18.06 -19.87
C LEU A 149 -9.45 -18.50 -21.32
N LYS A 150 -8.80 -17.82 -22.28
CA LYS A 150 -8.82 -18.21 -23.70
C LYS A 150 -8.28 -19.63 -23.89
N ASN A 151 -7.26 -20.01 -23.12
CA ASN A 151 -6.59 -21.31 -23.22
C ASN A 151 -7.13 -22.35 -22.22
N MET A 152 -8.30 -22.12 -21.62
CA MET A 152 -8.93 -23.05 -20.70
C MET A 152 -9.31 -24.39 -21.37
N ASN A 153 -9.58 -24.38 -22.68
CA ASN A 153 -9.94 -25.55 -23.49
C ASN A 153 -8.77 -26.15 -24.29
N ILE A 154 -7.53 -25.92 -23.87
CA ILE A 154 -6.35 -26.43 -24.57
C ILE A 154 -6.31 -27.96 -24.64
N ASN A 155 -5.80 -28.51 -25.75
CA ASN A 155 -5.53 -29.94 -25.83
C ASN A 155 -4.28 -30.28 -25.01
N LEU A 156 -4.47 -31.03 -23.94
CA LEU A 156 -3.38 -31.42 -23.03
C LEU A 156 -2.70 -32.72 -23.45
N ARG A 157 -3.16 -33.41 -24.49
CA ARG A 157 -2.54 -34.67 -24.94
C ARG A 157 -1.11 -34.40 -25.41
N MET A 158 -0.16 -35.26 -25.05
CA MET A 158 1.21 -35.13 -25.56
C MET A 158 1.29 -35.49 -27.04
N LYS A 159 0.55 -36.54 -27.44
CA LYS A 159 0.49 -37.05 -28.80
C LYS A 159 -0.94 -37.09 -29.30
N ASP A 160 -1.11 -36.76 -30.57
CA ASP A 160 -2.35 -36.90 -31.31
C ASP A 160 -2.58 -38.36 -31.73
N ASP A 161 -3.75 -38.67 -32.29
CA ASP A 161 -4.15 -40.00 -32.76
C ASP A 161 -3.19 -40.54 -33.84
N ASN A 162 -2.49 -39.64 -34.56
CA ASN A 162 -1.43 -39.95 -35.52
C ASN A 162 -0.02 -40.10 -34.89
N ASN A 163 0.08 -40.19 -33.56
CA ASN A 163 1.34 -40.26 -32.80
C ASN A 163 2.27 -39.03 -33.01
N GLN A 164 1.72 -37.91 -33.49
CA GLN A 164 2.43 -36.63 -33.64
C GLN A 164 2.32 -35.78 -32.37
N ASN A 165 3.36 -35.01 -32.04
CA ASN A 165 3.37 -34.16 -30.84
C ASN A 165 2.40 -32.96 -30.99
N VAL A 166 1.51 -32.78 -30.03
CA VAL A 166 0.56 -31.65 -30.01
C VAL A 166 1.28 -30.36 -29.61
N LYS A 167 1.15 -29.31 -30.44
CA LYS A 167 1.88 -28.04 -30.28
C LYS A 167 1.17 -27.00 -29.41
N ASP A 168 -0.06 -27.24 -29.00
CA ASP A 168 -0.89 -26.26 -28.28
C ASP A 168 -0.24 -25.80 -26.97
N MET A 169 0.23 -26.74 -26.15
CA MET A 169 0.80 -26.43 -24.83
C MET A 169 2.11 -25.61 -24.93
N PRO A 170 3.07 -25.96 -25.80
CA PRO A 170 4.22 -25.09 -26.07
C PRO A 170 3.85 -23.68 -26.55
N GLN A 171 2.87 -23.55 -27.46
CA GLN A 171 2.41 -22.24 -27.94
C GLN A 171 1.80 -21.40 -26.81
N PHE A 172 0.96 -22.03 -25.98
CA PHE A 172 0.42 -21.39 -24.78
C PHE A 172 1.53 -20.87 -23.87
N LYS A 173 2.55 -21.69 -23.59
CA LYS A 173 3.69 -21.29 -22.74
C LYS A 173 4.40 -20.06 -23.28
N VAL A 174 4.65 -19.98 -24.59
CA VAL A 174 5.35 -18.83 -25.18
C VAL A 174 4.53 -17.55 -25.00
N ILE A 175 3.22 -17.60 -25.27
CA ILE A 175 2.31 -16.47 -25.05
C ILE A 175 2.25 -16.11 -23.56
N TRP A 176 2.21 -17.11 -22.69
CA TRP A 176 2.20 -16.94 -21.24
C TRP A 176 3.44 -16.21 -20.73
N TYR A 177 4.64 -16.69 -21.06
CA TYR A 177 5.89 -16.04 -20.64
C TYR A 177 6.09 -14.65 -21.26
N GLY A 178 5.65 -14.45 -22.50
CA GLY A 178 5.60 -13.11 -23.09
C GLY A 178 4.71 -12.16 -22.28
N THR A 179 3.58 -12.66 -21.78
CA THR A 179 2.68 -11.91 -20.89
C THR A 179 3.33 -11.63 -19.54
N LEU A 180 4.08 -12.58 -18.95
CA LEU A 180 4.82 -12.36 -17.71
C LEU A 180 5.88 -11.26 -17.85
N ILE A 181 6.59 -11.21 -18.98
CA ILE A 181 7.55 -10.14 -19.27
C ILE A 181 6.82 -8.79 -19.36
N ALA A 182 5.69 -8.73 -20.07
CA ALA A 182 4.89 -7.51 -20.17
C ALA A 182 4.41 -7.02 -18.79
N VAL A 183 3.94 -7.93 -17.92
CA VAL A 183 3.55 -7.62 -16.54
C VAL A 183 4.75 -7.10 -15.74
N GLN A 184 5.93 -7.73 -15.85
CA GLN A 184 7.12 -7.31 -15.13
C GLN A 184 7.62 -5.93 -15.57
N VAL A 185 7.59 -5.65 -16.88
CA VAL A 185 7.96 -4.33 -17.43
C VAL A 185 6.96 -3.26 -16.94
N ALA A 186 5.66 -3.54 -16.96
CA ALA A 186 4.65 -2.63 -16.44
C ALA A 186 4.79 -2.39 -14.93
N SER A 187 5.13 -3.43 -14.16
CA SER A 187 5.44 -3.32 -12.72
C SER A 187 6.62 -2.38 -12.47
N PHE A 188 7.68 -2.49 -13.28
CA PHE A 188 8.85 -1.63 -13.15
C PHE A 188 8.50 -0.15 -13.40
N PHE A 189 7.71 0.16 -14.44
CA PHE A 189 7.25 1.52 -14.70
C PHE A 189 6.35 2.06 -13.58
N TYR A 190 5.52 1.20 -12.99
CA TYR A 190 4.70 1.58 -11.84
C TYR A 190 5.55 1.88 -10.59
N ASP A 191 6.53 1.02 -10.27
CA ASP A 191 7.46 1.27 -9.16
C ASP A 191 8.26 2.56 -9.37
N LEU A 192 8.68 2.84 -10.61
CA LEU A 192 9.39 4.06 -10.98
C LEU A 192 8.51 5.31 -10.78
N SER A 193 7.24 5.24 -11.16
CA SER A 193 6.31 6.37 -11.00
C SER A 193 6.00 6.66 -9.54
N VAL A 194 5.78 5.62 -8.73
CA VAL A 194 5.59 5.72 -7.27
C VAL A 194 6.83 6.35 -6.62
N THR A 195 8.02 5.84 -6.97
CA THR A 195 9.29 6.36 -6.47
C THR A 195 9.46 7.82 -6.85
N TYR A 196 9.22 8.20 -8.11
CA TYR A 196 9.30 9.58 -8.57
C TYR A 196 8.37 10.53 -7.80
N ALA A 197 7.12 10.10 -7.57
CA ALA A 197 6.12 10.88 -6.83
C ALA A 197 6.51 11.09 -5.36
N LEU A 198 7.05 10.06 -4.71
CA LEU A 198 7.50 10.14 -3.31
C LEU A 198 8.81 10.91 -3.18
N LYS A 199 9.79 10.65 -4.05
CA LYS A 199 11.13 11.25 -4.06
C LYS A 199 11.07 12.76 -3.96
N THR A 200 10.20 13.40 -4.75
CA THR A 200 10.13 14.87 -4.72
C THR A 200 9.58 15.42 -3.40
N CYS A 201 8.61 14.73 -2.79
CA CYS A 201 8.07 15.14 -1.49
C CYS A 201 9.12 14.95 -0.38
N LEU A 202 9.91 13.88 -0.49
CA LEU A 202 10.94 13.54 0.48
C LEU A 202 12.14 14.48 0.42
N PHE A 203 12.67 14.80 -0.76
CA PHE A 203 13.81 15.72 -0.88
C PHE A 203 13.49 17.12 -0.41
N ASN A 204 12.25 17.60 -0.65
CA ASN A 204 11.82 18.88 -0.13
C ASN A 204 11.86 18.88 1.41
N LYS A 205 11.36 17.81 2.05
CA LYS A 205 11.42 17.66 3.51
C LYS A 205 12.85 17.45 4.02
N MET A 206 13.68 16.67 3.34
CA MET A 206 15.06 16.41 3.78
C MET A 206 15.92 17.68 3.73
N LYS A 207 15.72 18.53 2.71
CA LYS A 207 16.40 19.82 2.62
C LYS A 207 16.01 20.77 3.76
N GLU A 208 14.76 20.68 4.21
CA GLU A 208 14.25 21.42 5.37
C GLU A 208 14.89 20.91 6.69
N TYR A 209 15.05 19.60 6.86
CA TYR A 209 15.67 19.01 8.06
C TYR A 209 17.19 19.21 8.14
N ASN A 210 17.91 19.19 7.01
CA ASN A 210 19.37 19.38 7.01
C ASN A 210 19.81 20.78 7.48
N LEU A 211 18.91 21.76 7.57
CA LEU A 211 19.22 23.11 8.06
C LEU A 211 19.15 23.26 9.59
N GLY A 212 18.62 22.29 10.35
CA GLY A 212 18.46 22.48 11.79
C GLY A 212 18.20 21.21 12.59
N ASN A 213 19.26 20.74 13.27
CA ASN A 213 19.22 19.84 14.44
C ASN A 213 18.86 18.35 14.27
N LYS A 214 19.27 17.61 15.31
CA LYS A 214 19.32 16.15 15.51
C LYS A 214 18.26 15.35 14.74
N ILE A 215 18.74 14.47 13.85
CA ILE A 215 17.96 13.48 13.11
C ILE A 215 17.16 12.62 14.09
N ASN A 216 15.84 12.75 14.04
CA ASN A 216 14.94 12.01 14.92
C ASN A 216 14.77 10.58 14.40
N PHE A 217 14.42 9.63 15.27
CA PHE A 217 14.12 8.25 14.87
C PHE A 217 13.04 8.18 13.77
N LEU A 218 12.14 9.15 13.73
CA LEU A 218 11.11 9.36 12.71
C LEU A 218 11.70 9.48 11.30
N ASP A 219 12.83 10.18 11.15
CA ASP A 219 13.52 10.32 9.87
C ASP A 219 14.15 9.01 9.42
N LYS A 220 14.70 8.24 10.37
CA LYS A 220 15.20 6.86 10.11
C LYS A 220 14.06 5.91 9.72
N PHE A 221 12.87 6.10 10.27
CA PHE A 221 11.70 5.29 9.96
C PHE A 221 11.10 5.62 8.59
N LYS A 222 11.04 6.91 8.24
CA LYS A 222 10.66 7.36 6.90
C LYS A 222 11.61 6.79 5.85
N TYR A 223 12.89 6.74 6.18
CA TYR A 223 13.91 6.06 5.39
C TYR A 223 13.63 4.55 5.26
N ILE A 224 13.19 3.84 6.31
CA ILE A 224 12.78 2.42 6.22
C ILE A 224 11.56 2.24 5.30
N SER A 225 10.57 3.14 5.36
CA SER A 225 9.41 3.10 4.46
C SER A 225 9.76 3.41 3.00
N GLU A 226 10.82 4.18 2.75
CA GLU A 226 11.32 4.48 1.40
C GLU A 226 12.21 3.35 0.88
N LEU A 227 13.07 2.81 1.75
CA LEU A 227 13.98 1.71 1.48
C LEU A 227 13.24 0.52 0.88
N ARG A 228 12.02 0.22 1.32
CA ARG A 228 11.26 -0.90 0.75
C ARG A 228 10.88 -0.71 -0.73
N ILE A 229 10.59 0.52 -1.17
CA ILE A 229 10.21 0.83 -2.56
C ILE A 229 11.47 0.76 -3.43
N PHE A 230 12.60 1.19 -2.85
CA PHE A 230 13.90 0.95 -3.46
C PHE A 230 14.22 -0.55 -3.55
N THR A 231 13.99 -1.33 -2.49
CA THR A 231 14.21 -2.79 -2.48
C THR A 231 13.30 -3.50 -3.49
N SER A 232 12.02 -3.11 -3.61
CA SER A 232 11.12 -3.69 -4.63
C SER A 232 11.60 -3.38 -6.05
N MET A 233 12.08 -2.15 -6.28
CA MET A 233 12.65 -1.76 -7.58
C MET A 233 13.92 -2.55 -7.91
N VAL A 234 14.84 -2.72 -6.95
CA VAL A 234 16.06 -3.53 -7.13
C VAL A 234 15.71 -4.99 -7.42
N ALA A 235 14.73 -5.56 -6.71
CA ALA A 235 14.25 -6.91 -6.96
C ALA A 235 13.67 -7.04 -8.38
N SER A 236 12.85 -6.08 -8.82
CA SER A 236 12.26 -6.04 -10.17
C SER A 236 13.32 -5.92 -11.27
N ILE A 237 14.32 -5.04 -11.11
CA ILE A 237 15.43 -4.86 -12.07
C ILE A 237 16.28 -6.12 -12.16
N THR A 238 16.57 -6.77 -11.02
CA THR A 238 17.40 -7.98 -10.98
C THR A 238 16.66 -9.18 -11.57
N PHE A 239 15.33 -9.26 -11.38
CA PHE A 239 14.53 -10.36 -11.88
C PHE A 239 14.30 -10.31 -13.40
N LEU A 240 14.11 -9.12 -13.97
CA LEU A 240 13.81 -8.95 -15.40
C LEU A 240 14.81 -9.65 -16.35
N PRO A 241 16.14 -9.51 -16.23
CA PRO A 241 17.08 -10.18 -17.13
C PRO A 241 17.03 -11.71 -16.99
N ILE A 242 16.78 -12.22 -15.79
CA ILE A 242 16.60 -13.66 -15.54
C ILE A 242 15.37 -14.15 -16.33
N LEU A 243 14.24 -13.44 -16.23
CA LEU A 243 13.02 -13.79 -16.95
C LEU A 243 13.20 -13.74 -18.48
N CYS A 244 13.86 -12.70 -18.99
CA CYS A 244 14.18 -12.57 -20.42
C CYS A 244 15.07 -13.73 -20.92
N TYR A 245 16.06 -14.15 -20.13
CA TYR A 245 16.92 -15.27 -20.46
C TYR A 245 16.14 -16.58 -20.57
N PHE A 246 15.26 -16.88 -19.61
CA PHE A 246 14.41 -18.08 -19.67
C PHE A 246 13.43 -18.05 -20.85
N PHE A 247 12.84 -16.88 -21.14
CA PHE A 247 11.98 -16.72 -22.31
C PHE A 247 12.74 -16.95 -23.61
N HIS A 248 13.97 -16.46 -23.72
CA HIS A 248 14.83 -16.72 -24.87
C HIS A 248 15.09 -18.21 -25.07
N ILE A 249 15.44 -18.95 -23.99
CA ILE A 249 15.61 -20.41 -24.03
C ILE A 249 14.32 -21.11 -24.50
N LEU A 250 13.16 -20.67 -24.01
CA LEU A 250 11.88 -21.26 -24.39
C LEU A 250 11.59 -21.06 -25.88
N CYS A 251 11.81 -19.85 -26.40
CA CYS A 251 11.66 -19.53 -27.82
C CYS A 251 12.63 -20.34 -28.69
N TYR A 252 13.89 -20.46 -28.27
CA TYR A 252 14.89 -21.28 -28.95
C TYR A 252 14.48 -22.75 -29.02
N ASN A 253 14.03 -23.32 -27.89
CA ASN A 253 13.57 -24.71 -27.83
C ASN A 253 12.30 -24.94 -28.66
N LEU A 254 11.43 -23.94 -28.83
CA LEU A 254 10.25 -24.07 -29.69
C LEU A 254 10.64 -24.13 -31.17
N GLN A 255 11.67 -23.38 -31.57
CA GLN A 255 12.11 -23.31 -32.97
C GLN A 255 13.00 -24.50 -33.37
N TYR A 256 13.91 -24.92 -32.51
CA TYR A 256 14.98 -25.87 -32.84
C TYR A 256 14.94 -27.17 -32.02
N GLY A 257 14.12 -27.27 -30.97
CA GLY A 257 14.13 -28.41 -30.06
C GLY A 257 13.31 -29.61 -30.56
N GLU A 258 13.94 -30.79 -30.63
CA GLU A 258 13.27 -32.04 -31.01
C GLU A 258 12.41 -32.64 -29.88
N ASP A 259 12.61 -32.24 -28.61
CA ASP A 259 12.01 -32.92 -27.47
C ASP A 259 11.26 -31.97 -26.51
N GLN A 260 9.97 -31.79 -26.78
CA GLN A 260 9.06 -30.92 -26.01
C GLN A 260 8.85 -31.40 -24.56
N THR A 261 9.15 -32.67 -24.26
CA THR A 261 8.98 -33.27 -22.94
C THR A 261 9.98 -32.74 -21.91
N LYS A 262 11.10 -32.15 -22.36
CA LYS A 262 12.13 -31.55 -21.49
C LYS A 262 11.82 -30.13 -21.03
N MET A 263 10.65 -29.56 -21.39
CA MET A 263 10.19 -28.24 -20.91
C MET A 263 9.72 -28.24 -19.44
N ARG A 264 10.51 -28.84 -18.53
CA ARG A 264 10.32 -28.79 -17.06
C ARG A 264 10.84 -27.50 -16.42
N LEU A 265 11.44 -26.59 -17.21
CA LEU A 265 11.96 -25.30 -16.75
C LEU A 265 10.89 -24.34 -16.21
N ASN A 266 9.61 -24.70 -16.27
CA ASN A 266 8.52 -23.79 -15.92
C ASN A 266 8.39 -23.52 -14.42
N GLU A 267 8.49 -24.56 -13.59
CA GLU A 267 8.23 -24.47 -12.14
C GLU A 267 9.20 -23.51 -11.43
N PRO A 268 10.53 -23.53 -11.70
CA PRO A 268 11.46 -22.62 -11.05
C PRO A 268 11.17 -21.14 -11.33
N ILE A 269 10.75 -20.80 -12.56
CA ILE A 269 10.52 -19.40 -12.96
C ILE A 269 9.28 -18.85 -12.25
N GLU A 270 8.18 -19.60 -12.23
CA GLU A 270 6.97 -19.20 -11.52
C GLU A 270 7.22 -19.10 -10.02
N HIS A 271 7.99 -20.03 -9.45
CA HIS A 271 8.38 -19.97 -8.05
C HIS A 271 9.20 -18.70 -7.76
N PHE A 272 10.18 -18.38 -8.61
CA PHE A 272 10.99 -17.18 -8.45
C PHE A 272 10.18 -15.89 -8.61
N ARG A 273 9.28 -15.83 -9.60
CA ARG A 273 8.31 -14.73 -9.73
C ARG A 273 7.50 -14.58 -8.45
N GLY A 274 6.94 -15.68 -7.95
CA GLY A 274 6.18 -15.71 -6.71
C GLY A 274 6.98 -15.18 -5.52
N LEU A 275 8.29 -15.46 -5.46
CA LEU A 275 9.18 -14.89 -4.44
C LEU A 275 9.30 -13.37 -4.55
N VAL A 276 9.63 -12.84 -5.74
CA VAL A 276 9.79 -11.39 -5.97
C VAL A 276 8.50 -10.66 -5.62
N VAL A 277 7.36 -11.16 -6.10
CA VAL A 277 6.04 -10.60 -5.81
C VAL A 277 5.71 -10.69 -4.31
N SER A 278 6.04 -11.80 -3.65
CA SER A 278 5.77 -11.98 -2.22
C SER A 278 6.55 -11.00 -1.34
N ILE A 279 7.75 -10.57 -1.75
CA ILE A 279 8.52 -9.54 -1.05
C ILE A 279 7.74 -8.21 -1.06
N ASN A 280 7.22 -7.81 -2.22
CA ASN A 280 6.47 -6.58 -2.38
C ASN A 280 5.21 -6.56 -1.51
N TYR A 281 4.46 -7.67 -1.47
CA TYR A 281 3.27 -7.76 -0.63
C TYR A 281 3.60 -7.93 0.86
N THR A 282 4.69 -8.60 1.22
CA THR A 282 5.15 -8.65 2.62
C THR A 282 5.43 -7.25 3.16
N PHE A 283 6.06 -6.38 2.34
CA PHE A 283 6.28 -5.00 2.70
C PHE A 283 5.00 -4.19 2.89
N MET A 284 3.91 -4.50 2.19
CA MET A 284 2.60 -3.90 2.44
C MET A 284 2.11 -4.19 3.88
N TYR A 285 2.27 -5.42 4.37
CA TYR A 285 1.86 -5.76 5.74
C TYR A 285 2.76 -5.14 6.81
N ILE A 286 4.08 -5.26 6.64
CA ILE A 286 5.08 -4.66 7.54
C ILE A 286 4.80 -3.16 7.70
N ASP A 287 4.46 -2.50 6.60
CA ASP A 287 4.17 -1.09 6.61
C ASP A 287 2.95 -0.68 7.44
N GLN A 288 1.89 -1.51 7.48
CA GLN A 288 0.74 -1.26 8.36
C GLN A 288 1.11 -1.40 9.83
N ILE A 289 1.91 -2.42 10.16
CA ILE A 289 2.42 -2.63 11.52
C ILE A 289 3.24 -1.40 11.96
N LEU A 290 4.17 -1.00 11.10
CA LEU A 290 5.06 0.13 11.33
C LEU A 290 4.26 1.44 11.52
N LEU A 291 3.30 1.74 10.64
CA LEU A 291 2.45 2.94 10.77
C LEU A 291 1.65 2.96 12.07
N ARG A 292 1.14 1.81 12.52
CA ARG A 292 0.33 1.72 13.73
C ARG A 292 1.17 2.00 14.98
N VAL A 293 2.31 1.32 15.11
CA VAL A 293 3.24 1.49 16.23
C VAL A 293 3.70 2.95 16.32
N TYR A 294 3.88 3.60 15.18
CA TYR A 294 4.24 5.01 15.12
C TYR A 294 3.12 5.93 15.63
N ALA A 295 1.89 5.77 15.12
CA ALA A 295 0.76 6.62 15.50
C ALA A 295 0.46 6.58 17.01
N GLU A 296 0.71 5.44 17.67
CA GLU A 296 0.52 5.28 19.11
C GLU A 296 1.61 5.99 19.93
N ARG A 297 2.86 6.03 19.45
CA ARG A 297 3.96 6.71 20.12
C ARG A 297 3.78 8.23 20.16
N ASP A 298 3.31 8.82 19.07
CA ASP A 298 3.08 10.27 19.03
C ASP A 298 2.07 10.70 20.10
N ILE A 299 0.99 9.96 20.29
CA ILE A 299 -0.02 10.24 21.32
C ILE A 299 0.60 10.19 22.74
N SER A 300 1.46 9.21 23.00
CA SER A 300 2.09 9.04 24.33
C SER A 300 3.03 10.19 24.71
N ASN A 301 3.73 10.79 23.74
CA ASN A 301 4.64 11.90 23.99
C ASN A 301 3.90 13.21 24.32
N TYR A 302 2.69 13.40 23.78
CA TYR A 302 1.86 14.56 24.13
C TYR A 302 1.27 14.45 25.54
N SER A 303 0.86 13.25 25.98
CA SER A 303 0.27 13.09 27.32
C SER A 303 1.29 13.28 28.44
N LEU A 304 2.56 12.93 28.22
CA LEU A 304 3.59 12.97 29.26
C LEU A 304 4.10 14.40 29.53
N ASN A 305 4.09 15.26 28.52
CA ASN A 305 4.48 16.67 28.67
C ASN A 305 3.38 17.55 29.29
N LEU A 306 2.12 17.10 29.30
CA LEU A 306 1.03 17.85 29.93
C LEU A 306 1.01 17.74 31.47
N LEU A 307 1.71 16.74 32.03
CA LEU A 307 1.72 16.44 33.47
C LEU A 307 2.91 17.04 34.24
N VAL A 308 3.84 17.72 33.56
CA VAL A 308 5.09 18.23 34.16
C VAL A 308 5.07 19.75 34.42
N THR A 309 4.01 20.46 34.05
CA THR A 309 3.80 21.87 34.42
C THR A 309 2.71 22.05 35.47
N SER A 310 2.90 21.41 36.62
CA SER A 310 2.40 21.96 37.89
C SER A 310 3.61 22.31 38.73
N ASN A 311 4.26 23.43 38.40
CA ASN A 311 5.11 24.12 39.36
C ASN A 311 4.21 24.62 40.48
N SER A 312 4.17 23.79 41.52
CA SER A 312 4.17 24.20 42.91
C SER A 312 5.01 25.47 43.08
N HIS A 313 4.33 26.61 43.17
CA HIS A 313 4.80 27.62 44.10
C HIS A 313 4.40 27.10 45.48
N ASP A 314 5.35 26.46 46.14
CA ASP A 314 5.39 26.44 47.59
C ASP A 314 5.38 27.90 48.04
N ASP A 315 4.26 28.32 48.65
CA ASP A 315 4.38 29.04 49.89
C ASP A 315 3.65 28.25 50.98
N SER A 316 4.44 27.99 52.00
CA SER A 316 4.20 27.28 53.23
C SER A 316 2.76 27.19 53.76
N LYS A 317 2.47 25.97 54.25
CA LYS A 317 1.52 25.58 55.31
C LYS A 317 0.04 25.73 54.95
N ILE A 318 -0.65 24.59 54.84
CA ILE A 318 -1.91 24.27 55.54
C ILE A 318 -2.27 22.79 55.27
N GLU A 319 -3.02 22.24 56.21
CA GLU A 319 -3.17 20.86 56.63
C GLU A 319 -3.83 19.87 55.64
N SER A 320 -3.42 18.60 55.80
CA SER A 320 -4.12 17.32 55.55
C SER A 320 -4.93 17.12 54.26
N PRO A 321 -4.61 16.11 53.42
CA PRO A 321 -5.48 15.74 52.31
C PRO A 321 -6.58 14.78 52.78
N ILE A 322 -7.81 15.30 52.80
CA ILE A 322 -9.04 14.53 52.79
C ILE A 322 -9.10 13.73 51.48
N MET A 323 -9.31 12.43 51.62
CA MET A 323 -9.53 11.46 50.56
C MET A 323 -10.84 11.81 49.82
N LEU A 324 -10.76 12.43 48.64
CA LEU A 324 -11.96 12.72 47.83
C LEU A 324 -12.12 11.67 46.73
N HIS A 325 -13.07 10.78 46.96
CA HIS A 325 -13.60 9.81 46.00
C HIS A 325 -14.49 10.57 45.00
N GLU A 326 -13.99 10.88 43.81
CA GLU A 326 -14.81 11.51 42.78
C GLU A 326 -15.62 10.45 42.03
N HIS A 327 -16.88 10.31 42.44
CA HIS A 327 -17.90 9.48 41.82
C HIS A 327 -18.53 10.29 40.67
N LEU A 328 -18.12 10.04 39.43
CA LEU A 328 -18.72 10.67 38.25
C LEU A 328 -20.14 10.12 38.03
N THR A 329 -21.14 10.83 38.55
CA THR A 329 -22.55 10.66 38.17
C THR A 329 -22.83 11.41 36.87
N PHE A 330 -23.10 10.66 35.80
CA PHE A 330 -23.74 11.17 34.59
C PHE A 330 -25.20 11.53 34.91
N ASN A 331 -25.53 12.82 34.90
CA ASN A 331 -26.91 13.27 34.76
C ASN A 331 -27.11 13.90 33.38
N ASN A 332 -27.99 13.28 32.61
CA ASN A 332 -28.78 13.93 31.57
C ASN A 332 -29.49 15.12 32.20
N ASP A 333 -29.42 16.30 31.58
CA ASP A 333 -30.60 17.15 31.49
C ASP A 333 -30.55 18.14 30.32
N GLN A 334 -31.72 18.28 29.74
CA GLN A 334 -32.10 19.15 28.64
C GLN A 334 -32.04 20.61 29.07
N ILE A 335 -31.42 21.51 28.29
CA ILE A 335 -31.85 22.91 28.26
C ILE A 335 -31.93 23.44 26.82
N ILE A 336 -33.16 23.81 26.51
CA ILE A 336 -33.72 24.43 25.33
C ILE A 336 -33.45 25.96 25.35
N SER A 337 -33.46 26.54 24.14
CA SER A 337 -33.72 27.95 23.79
C SER A 337 -32.53 28.85 23.44
N LYS A 338 -32.32 29.05 22.13
CA LYS A 338 -32.03 30.38 21.60
C LYS A 338 -33.15 30.80 20.66
N ARG A 339 -33.86 31.83 21.13
CA ARG A 339 -35.04 32.47 20.58
C ARG A 339 -34.62 33.38 19.43
N VAL A 340 -35.18 33.14 18.25
CA VAL A 340 -35.22 34.11 17.15
C VAL A 340 -36.33 35.10 17.48
N ASN A 341 -36.04 36.40 17.42
CA ASN A 341 -37.08 37.41 17.31
C ASN A 341 -36.64 38.55 16.38
N THR A 342 -37.52 38.79 15.42
CA THR A 342 -37.51 39.76 14.34
C THR A 342 -38.06 41.11 14.82
N ASN A 343 -37.76 42.17 14.05
CA ASN A 343 -38.42 43.49 13.96
C ASN A 343 -37.92 44.65 14.84
N ASN A 344 -37.23 45.59 14.19
CA ASN A 344 -37.47 47.06 14.19
C ASN A 344 -36.41 47.67 13.26
N LYS A 345 -36.71 48.19 12.07
CA LYS A 345 -37.51 49.36 11.66
C LYS A 345 -36.95 50.71 12.16
N ASN A 346 -36.36 51.41 11.19
CA ASN A 346 -36.36 52.85 10.94
C ASN A 346 -35.58 53.85 11.82
N ASN A 347 -34.88 54.71 11.06
CA ASN A 347 -34.81 56.17 11.14
C ASN A 347 -33.53 56.84 11.67
N ASN A 348 -32.95 57.58 10.70
CA ASN A 348 -32.50 58.97 10.75
C ASN A 348 -31.08 59.31 11.24
N ASN A 349 -30.32 59.86 10.27
CA ASN A 349 -29.61 61.14 10.28
C ASN A 349 -29.19 61.71 11.64
N GLU A 350 -27.90 62.05 11.77
CA GLU A 350 -27.45 63.45 11.84
C GLU A 350 -25.93 63.57 11.71
N ASN A 351 -25.52 64.55 10.91
CA ASN A 351 -24.15 65.05 10.78
C ASN A 351 -23.84 66.01 11.94
N ILE A 352 -22.64 65.96 12.53
CA ILE A 352 -22.03 67.14 13.17
C ILE A 352 -20.50 67.14 12.90
N TYR A 353 -20.06 68.25 12.31
CA TYR A 353 -18.67 68.69 12.09
C TYR A 353 -18.04 69.21 13.40
N ASP A 354 -16.70 69.20 13.48
CA ASP A 354 -15.82 70.32 13.94
C ASP A 354 -14.39 69.76 14.12
N ASN A 355 -13.39 70.04 13.27
CA ASN A 355 -12.55 71.25 13.15
C ASN A 355 -11.96 71.78 14.48
N ILE A 356 -10.62 71.88 14.56
CA ILE A 356 -9.81 73.05 15.02
C ILE A 356 -8.41 72.66 15.58
N SER A 357 -7.39 73.10 14.82
CA SER A 357 -6.04 73.63 15.14
C SER A 357 -5.13 73.14 16.31
N SER A 358 -3.84 73.00 15.94
CA SER A 358 -2.58 73.12 16.71
C SER A 358 -2.47 74.44 17.55
N PRO A 359 -1.45 74.72 18.44
CA PRO A 359 -0.01 74.38 18.33
C PRO A 359 0.84 74.18 19.63
N ASN A 360 2.11 73.77 19.41
CA ASN A 360 3.38 74.07 20.13
C ASN A 360 3.63 73.77 21.62
N SER A 361 4.70 72.99 21.87
CA SER A 361 5.90 73.33 22.70
C SER A 361 6.77 72.06 22.87
N ILE A 362 7.94 71.94 22.23
CA ILE A 362 9.29 72.35 22.67
C ILE A 362 9.60 71.98 24.13
N SER A 363 10.39 70.92 24.33
CA SER A 363 11.48 70.96 25.30
C SER A 363 12.64 70.06 24.85
N ASN A 364 13.82 70.65 25.00
CA ASN A 364 15.13 70.19 24.55
C ASN A 364 15.62 69.00 25.37
N PHE A 365 16.30 68.04 24.76
CA PHE A 365 17.44 67.41 25.43
C PHE A 365 18.54 67.01 24.43
N THR A 366 19.72 67.49 24.79
CA THR A 366 21.02 67.41 24.13
C THR A 366 21.63 66.01 24.23
N TYR A 367 22.15 65.52 23.12
CA TYR A 367 23.22 64.50 23.02
C TYR A 367 24.50 65.23 22.59
N PRO A 368 25.73 64.78 22.94
CA PRO A 368 26.34 63.64 22.21
C PRO A 368 27.33 62.81 23.08
N THR A 369 27.57 61.52 22.84
CA THR A 369 28.47 61.02 21.79
C THR A 369 28.63 59.49 21.94
N ASN A 370 28.93 58.85 20.81
CA ASN A 370 29.66 57.60 20.60
C ASN A 370 28.91 56.37 20.08
N ALA A 371 29.59 55.76 19.11
CA ALA A 371 29.41 54.47 18.44
C ALA A 371 28.48 54.42 17.22
N LEU A 372 29.10 54.80 16.09
CA LEU A 372 28.84 54.30 14.74
C LEU A 372 28.68 52.77 14.72
N CYS A 373 27.59 52.29 14.11
CA CYS A 373 27.61 51.11 13.26
C CYS A 373 26.39 51.14 12.32
N THR A 374 26.62 51.62 11.10
CA THR A 374 25.71 51.53 9.96
C THR A 374 25.89 50.19 9.25
N ASN A 375 24.79 49.52 8.91
CA ASN A 375 24.53 48.95 7.57
C ASN A 375 23.12 48.31 7.55
N THR A 376 22.14 49.07 7.04
CA THR A 376 21.46 48.86 5.74
C THR A 376 20.51 47.66 5.65
N ILE A 377 19.27 47.91 6.08
CA ILE A 377 18.09 47.09 5.76
C ILE A 377 17.46 47.67 4.49
N SER A 378 17.50 46.92 3.39
CA SER A 378 16.79 47.27 2.15
C SER A 378 15.33 46.83 2.26
N ASN A 379 14.42 47.80 2.40
CA ASN A 379 12.99 47.58 2.18
C ASN A 379 12.72 47.50 0.68
N LYS A 380 12.47 46.29 0.16
CA LYS A 380 11.87 46.10 -1.15
C LYS A 380 10.35 46.05 -1.01
N TYR A 381 9.74 47.10 -1.54
CA TYR A 381 8.34 47.16 -1.95
C TYR A 381 7.94 45.93 -2.75
N TYR A 382 6.85 45.26 -2.35
CA TYR A 382 6.10 44.34 -3.21
C TYR A 382 4.79 45.02 -3.59
N ASN A 383 4.60 45.17 -4.91
CA ASN A 383 3.39 45.67 -5.53
C ASN A 383 2.27 44.63 -5.42
N ASN A 384 1.07 45.13 -5.07
CA ASN A 384 -0.19 44.44 -5.26
C ASN A 384 -0.41 44.16 -6.75
N ILE A 385 -0.64 42.89 -7.09
CA ILE A 385 -1.31 42.51 -8.33
C ILE A 385 -2.55 41.73 -7.90
N ASP A 386 -3.70 42.36 -8.13
CA ASP A 386 -5.01 41.75 -8.11
C ASP A 386 -5.09 40.70 -9.24
N ASP A 387 -5.34 39.44 -8.88
CA ASP A 387 -5.81 38.44 -9.82
C ASP A 387 -7.05 37.75 -9.24
N ASN A 388 -8.20 38.21 -9.74
CA ASN A 388 -9.46 37.52 -9.70
C ASN A 388 -9.36 36.22 -10.53
N SER A 389 -9.42 35.04 -9.91
CA SER A 389 -10.07 33.89 -10.55
C SER A 389 -10.39 32.73 -9.59
N ILE A 390 -11.68 32.41 -9.52
CA ILE A 390 -12.27 31.07 -9.68
C ILE A 390 -11.96 30.01 -8.58
N SER A 391 -13.02 29.76 -7.81
CA SER A 391 -13.32 28.59 -6.97
C SER A 391 -12.84 27.24 -7.51
N PRO A 392 -12.51 26.30 -6.60
CA PRO A 392 -13.19 25.02 -6.70
C PRO A 392 -13.81 24.52 -5.39
N ARG A 393 -14.92 23.83 -5.61
CA ARG A 393 -15.81 23.17 -4.68
C ARG A 393 -15.09 22.17 -3.76
N ASN A 394 -15.51 22.21 -2.49
CA ASN A 394 -15.33 21.16 -1.50
C ASN A 394 -15.86 19.81 -2.03
N PHE A 395 -14.97 18.83 -2.21
CA PHE A 395 -15.34 17.42 -2.22
C PHE A 395 -14.98 16.80 -0.87
N LYS A 396 -16.02 16.60 -0.06
CA LYS A 396 -16.00 15.75 1.14
C LYS A 396 -16.11 14.28 0.73
N ASN A 397 -15.32 13.46 1.42
CA ASN A 397 -15.54 12.05 1.75
C ASN A 397 -15.43 11.00 0.64
N PHE A 398 -14.30 10.27 0.67
CA PHE A 398 -14.24 8.81 0.54
C PHE A 398 -13.22 8.28 1.54
#